data_AF-I0CEF6-F1
#
_entry.id   AF-I0CEF6-F1
#
_cell.length_a   1.000
_cell.length_b   1.000
_cell.length_c   1.000
_cell.angle_alpha   90.00
_cell.angle_beta   90.00
_cell.angle_gamma   90.00
#
_symmetry.space_group_name_H-M   'P 1'
#
loop_
_entity.id
_entity.type
_entity.pdbx_description
1 polymer ?
#
loop_
_entity_poly.entity_id
_entity_poly.type
_entity_poly.pdbx_seq_one_letter_code
_entity_poly.pdbx_strand_id
1 'polypeptide(L)'
;MHSPYGPVHTPGNAVPNIDDTELGRALDSLHGVHPGLTLVADGLRHIAHDRHNITRIPTILNALAGDPHGHSLIDVIGHLVARLTDADQTPALRQLNLDEQKTVQQLGEESLYRLTDWELQEPAAEAAVVLDEIESKST
;
A
#
# COMPACT_ATOMS: atom_id res chain seq x y z
N MET A 1 -25.00 32.64 -21.87
CA MET A 1 -23.62 32.84 -21.39
C MET A 1 -23.04 31.44 -21.18
N HIS A 2 -22.32 30.93 -22.18
CA HIS A 2 -21.78 29.57 -22.20
C HIS A 2 -20.39 29.64 -21.56
N SER A 3 -20.13 28.84 -20.52
CA SER A 3 -18.78 28.72 -19.98
C SER A 3 -17.85 28.24 -21.10
N PRO A 4 -16.73 28.93 -21.41
CA PRO A 4 -15.77 28.48 -22.42
C PRO A 4 -15.05 27.19 -22.02
N TYR A 5 -15.19 26.79 -20.76
CA TYR A 5 -14.80 25.49 -20.24
C TYR A 5 -16.07 24.65 -20.17
N GLY A 6 -16.17 23.62 -21.02
CA GLY A 6 -17.29 22.67 -21.00
C GLY A 6 -17.53 22.07 -19.60
N PRO A 7 -18.67 21.39 -19.38
CA PRO A 7 -19.04 20.88 -18.06
C PRO A 7 -17.90 20.04 -17.47
N VAL A 8 -17.37 20.48 -16.32
CA VAL A 8 -16.17 19.94 -15.65
C VAL A 8 -16.40 18.51 -15.11
N HIS A 9 -17.66 18.05 -15.11
CA HIS A 9 -18.09 16.72 -14.67
C HIS A 9 -18.82 16.00 -15.81
N THR A 10 -18.07 15.48 -16.78
CA THR A 10 -18.58 14.45 -17.70
C THR A 10 -18.30 13.06 -17.11
N PRO A 11 -19.15 12.05 -17.36
CA PRO A 11 -18.89 10.66 -16.94
C PRO A 11 -17.51 10.11 -17.38
N GLY A 12 -16.94 10.65 -18.47
CA GLY A 12 -15.61 10.27 -18.96
C GLY A 12 -14.42 10.89 -18.19
N ASN A 13 -14.67 11.72 -17.18
CA ASN A 13 -13.64 12.39 -16.36
C ASN A 13 -13.74 12.02 -14.86
N ALA A 14 -14.64 11.10 -14.52
CA ALA A 14 -14.80 10.61 -13.15
C ALA A 14 -13.77 9.51 -12.84
N VAL A 15 -13.26 9.48 -11.61
CA VAL A 15 -12.46 8.36 -11.12
C VAL A 15 -13.36 7.11 -11.10
N PRO A 16 -12.99 6.01 -11.77
CA PRO A 16 -13.80 4.80 -11.77
C PRO A 16 -14.04 4.24 -10.36
N ASN A 17 -15.22 3.66 -10.13
CA ASN A 17 -15.46 2.95 -8.87
C ASN A 17 -14.61 1.66 -8.81
N ILE A 18 -14.14 1.30 -7.61
CA ILE A 18 -13.33 0.11 -7.34
C ILE A 18 -14.12 -1.03 -6.68
N ASP A 19 -15.36 -0.80 -6.21
CA ASP A 19 -16.10 -1.77 -5.39
C ASP A 19 -16.24 -3.15 -6.08
N ASP A 20 -16.48 -3.18 -7.39
CA ASP A 20 -16.62 -4.42 -8.17
C ASP A 20 -15.30 -4.95 -8.76
N THR A 21 -14.16 -4.42 -8.31
CA THR A 21 -12.82 -4.81 -8.78
C THR A 21 -12.12 -5.77 -7.81
N GLU A 22 -10.98 -6.34 -8.22
CA GLU A 22 -10.13 -7.13 -7.31
C GLU A 22 -9.61 -6.30 -6.12
N LEU A 23 -9.29 -5.02 -6.34
CA LEU A 23 -8.89 -4.11 -5.27
C LEU A 23 -10.02 -3.92 -4.25
N GLY A 24 -11.24 -3.62 -4.71
CA GLY A 24 -12.41 -3.46 -3.83
C GLY A 24 -12.63 -4.69 -2.95
N ARG A 25 -12.63 -5.87 -3.56
CA ARG A 25 -12.78 -7.15 -2.85
C ARG A 25 -11.65 -7.43 -1.86
N ALA A 26 -10.41 -7.08 -2.20
CA ALA A 26 -9.28 -7.22 -1.28
C ALA A 26 -9.43 -6.28 -0.06
N LEU A 27 -9.86 -5.04 -0.27
CA LEU A 27 -10.09 -4.09 0.83
C LEU A 27 -11.25 -4.52 1.75
N ASP A 28 -12.34 -5.03 1.19
CA ASP A 28 -13.47 -5.55 1.96
C ASP A 28 -13.06 -6.75 2.83
N SER A 29 -12.11 -7.57 2.37
CA SER A 29 -11.61 -8.70 3.16
C SER A 29 -10.86 -8.29 4.43
N LEU A 30 -10.36 -7.04 4.51
CA LEU A 30 -9.68 -6.50 5.69
C LEU A 30 -10.66 -5.97 6.74
N HIS A 31 -11.91 -5.69 6.36
CA HIS A 31 -12.93 -5.21 7.28
C HIS A 31 -13.34 -6.32 8.26
N GLY A 32 -13.43 -5.96 9.55
CA GLY A 32 -13.83 -6.90 10.62
C GLY A 32 -12.70 -7.76 11.20
N VAL A 33 -11.50 -7.77 10.61
CA VAL A 33 -10.33 -8.48 11.17
C VAL A 33 -9.73 -7.72 12.36
N HIS A 34 -9.45 -6.43 12.18
CA HIS A 34 -8.93 -5.55 13.22
C HIS A 34 -9.27 -4.09 12.87
N PRO A 35 -9.62 -3.21 13.83
CA PRO A 35 -9.95 -1.81 13.55
C PRO A 35 -8.83 -1.07 12.80
N GLY A 36 -7.57 -1.37 13.11
CA GLY A 36 -6.42 -0.82 12.39
C GLY A 36 -6.37 -1.24 10.91
N LEU A 37 -6.72 -2.48 10.59
CA LEU A 37 -6.78 -2.93 9.19
C LEU A 37 -7.94 -2.31 8.43
N THR A 38 -9.07 -2.06 9.12
CA THR A 38 -10.19 -1.30 8.56
C THR A 38 -9.77 0.12 8.19
N LEU A 39 -9.02 0.81 9.07
CA LEU A 39 -8.51 2.15 8.78
C LEU A 39 -7.52 2.16 7.60
N VAL A 40 -6.64 1.16 7.51
CA VAL A 40 -5.75 1.02 6.35
C VAL A 40 -6.55 0.81 5.07
N ALA A 41 -7.56 -0.06 5.10
CA ALA A 41 -8.43 -0.33 3.95
C ALA A 41 -9.19 0.93 3.49
N ASP A 42 -9.72 1.70 4.45
CA ASP A 42 -10.43 2.94 4.16
C ASP A 42 -9.49 4.01 3.59
N GLY A 43 -8.25 4.09 4.10
CA GLY A 43 -7.21 4.96 3.56
C GLY A 43 -6.82 4.60 2.12
N LEU A 44 -6.62 3.31 1.82
CA LEU A 44 -6.34 2.83 0.47
C LEU A 44 -7.51 3.07 -0.48
N ARG A 45 -8.75 2.87 -0.02
CA ARG A 45 -9.97 3.20 -0.77
C ARG A 45 -10.03 4.70 -1.07
N HIS A 46 -9.68 5.55 -0.10
CA HIS A 46 -9.62 6.99 -0.31
C HIS A 46 -8.57 7.37 -1.38
N ILE A 47 -7.37 6.79 -1.32
CA ILE A 47 -6.33 6.98 -2.34
C ILE A 47 -6.87 6.55 -3.72
N ALA A 48 -7.51 5.40 -3.82
CA ALA A 48 -7.99 4.87 -5.10
C ALA A 48 -9.13 5.69 -5.73
N HIS A 49 -9.94 6.38 -4.92
CA HIS A 49 -11.02 7.25 -5.41
C HIS A 49 -10.61 8.71 -5.61
N ASP A 50 -9.43 9.12 -5.14
CA ASP A 50 -8.97 10.49 -5.31
C ASP A 50 -8.57 10.76 -6.77
N ARG A 51 -8.79 11.99 -7.22
CA ARG A 51 -8.39 12.44 -8.55
C ARG A 51 -6.96 12.92 -8.49
N HIS A 52 -6.02 12.02 -8.73
CA HIS A 52 -4.60 12.35 -8.75
C HIS A 52 -4.21 13.21 -9.96
N ASN A 53 -3.13 13.97 -9.80
CA ASN A 53 -2.44 14.63 -10.90
C ASN A 53 -1.08 13.94 -11.14
N ILE A 54 -0.49 14.21 -12.31
CA ILE A 54 0.75 13.54 -12.74
C ILE A 54 1.91 13.77 -11.78
N THR A 55 1.97 14.95 -11.15
CA THR A 55 3.02 15.34 -10.19
C THR A 55 2.93 14.59 -8.85
N ARG A 56 1.73 14.11 -8.45
CA ARG A 56 1.53 13.48 -7.14
C ARG A 56 1.63 11.96 -7.16
N ILE A 57 1.32 11.33 -8.29
CA ILE A 57 1.35 9.86 -8.42
C ILE A 57 2.73 9.27 -8.07
N PRO A 58 3.87 9.83 -8.53
CA PRO A 58 5.20 9.31 -8.19
C PRO A 58 5.42 9.20 -6.68
N THR A 59 5.06 10.26 -5.93
CA THR A 59 5.18 10.26 -4.47
C THR A 59 4.28 9.21 -3.82
N ILE A 60 3.05 9.00 -4.34
CA ILE A 60 2.13 7.99 -3.83
C ILE A 60 2.67 6.58 -4.09
N LEU A 61 3.19 6.31 -5.29
CA LEU A 61 3.78 5.02 -5.64
C LEU A 61 4.97 4.69 -4.73
N ASN A 62 5.87 5.66 -4.51
CA ASN A 62 7.01 5.48 -3.61
C ASN A 62 6.55 5.23 -2.17
N ALA A 63 5.58 6.00 -1.67
CA ALA A 63 5.04 5.82 -0.32
C ALA A 63 4.32 4.47 -0.13
N LEU A 64 3.72 3.91 -1.19
CA LEU A 64 3.05 2.61 -1.13
C LEU A 64 4.03 1.45 -1.23
N ALA A 65 4.96 1.49 -2.21
CA ALA A 65 5.77 0.32 -2.57
C ALA A 65 7.13 0.63 -3.23
N GLY A 66 7.45 1.89 -3.56
CA GLY A 66 8.55 2.22 -4.48
C GLY A 66 9.76 2.93 -3.86
N ASP A 67 9.95 2.87 -2.54
CA ASP A 67 11.09 3.52 -1.88
C ASP A 67 12.16 2.51 -1.41
N PRO A 68 13.09 2.09 -2.29
CA PRO A 68 14.13 1.10 -1.95
C PRO A 68 15.12 1.57 -0.88
N HIS A 69 15.04 2.84 -0.46
CA HIS A 69 15.92 3.45 0.54
C HIS A 69 15.15 4.07 1.71
N GLY A 70 13.83 3.97 1.73
CA GLY A 70 12.98 4.53 2.79
C GLY A 70 11.95 3.54 3.28
N HIS A 71 10.89 4.06 3.91
CA HIS A 71 9.86 3.26 4.56
C HIS A 71 8.55 3.38 3.78
N SER A 72 8.35 2.49 2.82
CA SER A 72 7.07 2.33 2.15
C SER A 72 6.04 1.64 3.06
N LEU A 73 4.77 1.68 2.68
CA LEU A 73 3.72 0.95 3.40
C LEU A 73 4.01 -0.56 3.46
N ILE A 74 4.59 -1.14 2.41
CA ILE A 74 4.99 -2.55 2.40
C ILE A 74 6.06 -2.82 3.46
N ASP A 75 7.06 -1.95 3.62
CA ASP A 75 8.10 -2.10 4.64
C ASP A 75 7.51 -2.05 6.05
N VAL A 76 6.60 -1.10 6.28
CA VAL A 76 5.88 -0.98 7.56
C VAL A 76 5.08 -2.25 7.86
N ILE A 77 4.42 -2.84 6.86
CA ILE A 77 3.70 -4.11 7.01
C ILE A 77 4.66 -5.24 7.35
N GLY A 78 5.80 -5.37 6.65
CA GLY A 78 6.81 -6.37 6.95
C GLY A 78 7.31 -6.30 8.39
N HIS A 79 7.63 -5.08 8.86
CA HIS A 79 8.07 -4.87 10.24
C HIS A 79 6.97 -5.16 11.27
N LEU A 80 5.71 -4.83 10.96
CA LEU A 80 4.59 -5.16 11.83
C LEU A 80 4.39 -6.68 11.94
N VAL A 81 4.49 -7.42 10.83
CA VAL A 81 4.41 -8.88 10.84
C VAL A 81 5.51 -9.46 11.73
N ALA A 82 6.78 -9.08 11.52
CA ALA A 82 7.89 -9.54 12.33
C ALA A 82 7.69 -9.26 13.84
N ARG A 83 7.15 -8.08 14.17
CA ARG A 83 6.81 -7.72 15.56
C ARG A 83 5.70 -8.61 16.14
N LEU A 84 4.65 -8.88 15.37
CA LEU A 84 3.51 -9.68 15.83
C LEU A 84 3.84 -11.16 15.99
N THR A 85 4.86 -11.66 15.28
CA THR A 85 5.35 -13.04 15.36
C THR A 85 6.44 -13.25 16.42
N ASP A 86 6.95 -12.18 17.05
CA ASP A 86 7.94 -12.25 18.11
C ASP A 86 7.25 -12.42 19.48
N ALA A 87 7.53 -13.53 20.19
CA ALA A 87 6.95 -13.84 21.49
C ALA A 87 7.41 -12.90 22.62
N ASP A 88 8.54 -12.20 22.45
CA ASP A 88 8.99 -11.18 23.39
C ASP A 88 8.14 -9.91 23.27
N GLN A 89 7.69 -9.58 22.05
CA GLN A 89 6.87 -8.40 21.76
C GLN A 89 5.36 -8.68 21.77
N THR A 90 4.96 -9.94 21.58
CA THR A 90 3.57 -10.38 21.49
C THR A 90 3.29 -11.46 22.54
N PRO A 91 2.91 -11.06 23.78
CA PRO A 91 2.80 -11.98 24.92
C PRO A 91 1.84 -13.15 24.71
N ALA A 92 0.85 -13.02 23.81
CA ALA A 92 -0.08 -14.10 23.49
C ALA A 92 0.63 -15.34 22.93
N LEU A 93 1.77 -15.17 22.24
CA LEU A 93 2.55 -16.29 21.70
C LEU A 93 3.28 -17.10 22.77
N ARG A 94 3.44 -16.57 24.00
CA ARG A 94 4.09 -17.27 25.11
C ARG A 94 3.29 -18.49 25.61
N GLN A 95 2.05 -18.64 25.14
CA GLN A 95 1.22 -19.82 25.39
C GLN A 95 1.61 -21.03 24.52
N LEU A 96 2.31 -20.79 23.40
CA LEU A 96 2.85 -21.83 22.53
C LEU A 96 4.07 -22.48 23.18
N ASN A 97 4.44 -23.68 22.72
CA ASN A 97 5.71 -24.28 23.15
C ASN A 97 6.91 -23.56 22.48
N LEU A 98 8.12 -23.76 23.00
CA LEU A 98 9.30 -23.02 22.53
C LEU A 98 9.64 -23.26 21.05
N ASP A 99 9.36 -24.45 20.52
CA ASP A 99 9.66 -24.78 19.12
C ASP A 99 8.64 -24.11 18.17
N GLU A 100 7.37 -24.04 18.58
CA GLU A 100 6.32 -23.29 17.89
C GLU A 100 6.61 -21.78 17.90
N GLN A 101 7.02 -21.22 19.04
CA GLN A 101 7.41 -19.80 19.14
C GLN A 101 8.53 -19.45 18.16
N LYS A 102 9.59 -20.27 18.12
CA LYS A 102 10.71 -20.08 17.18
C LYS A 102 10.27 -20.18 15.73
N THR A 103 9.40 -21.14 15.43
CA THR A 103 8.89 -21.34 14.06
C THR A 103 8.08 -20.12 13.61
N VAL A 104 7.17 -19.62 14.46
CA VAL A 104 6.36 -18.43 14.14
C VAL A 104 7.26 -17.20 13.96
N GLN A 105 8.24 -17.01 14.85
CA GLN A 105 9.20 -15.92 14.73
C GLN A 105 9.99 -16.00 13.41
N GLN A 106 10.53 -17.17 13.06
CA GLN A 106 11.27 -17.38 11.83
C GLN A 106 10.42 -17.05 10.59
N LEU A 107 9.15 -17.45 10.56
CA LEU A 107 8.24 -17.14 9.46
C LEU A 107 7.97 -15.63 9.36
N GLY A 108 7.93 -14.91 10.48
CA GLY A 108 7.81 -13.46 10.48
C GLY A 108 9.05 -12.74 9.98
N GLU A 109 10.24 -13.22 10.37
CA GLU A 109 11.53 -12.72 9.87
C GLU A 109 11.67 -12.95 8.35
N GLU A 110 11.26 -14.13 7.87
CA GLU A 110 11.21 -14.44 6.44
C GLU A 110 10.21 -13.56 5.69
N SER A 111 9.04 -13.30 6.30
CA SER A 111 8.04 -12.39 5.71
C SER A 111 8.56 -10.97 5.60
N LEU A 112 9.23 -10.46 6.63
CA LEU A 112 9.91 -9.16 6.59
C LEU A 112 10.92 -9.13 5.44
N TYR A 113 11.84 -10.10 5.38
CA TYR A 113 12.85 -10.17 4.33
C TYR A 113 12.24 -10.10 2.92
N ARG A 114 11.19 -10.90 2.65
CA ARG A 114 10.55 -10.94 1.33
C ARG A 114 9.79 -9.67 0.99
N LEU A 115 9.18 -9.01 1.98
CA LEU A 115 8.40 -7.78 1.76
C LEU A 115 9.31 -6.55 1.62
N THR A 116 10.48 -6.56 2.23
CA THR A 116 11.48 -5.48 2.10
C THR A 116 12.52 -5.78 1.02
N ASP A 117 12.29 -6.79 0.18
CA ASP A 117 13.20 -7.09 -0.93
C ASP A 117 13.11 -5.97 -1.97
N TRP A 118 14.26 -5.46 -2.39
CA TRP A 118 14.35 -4.38 -3.37
C TRP A 118 13.71 -4.77 -4.71
N GLU A 119 13.77 -6.06 -5.08
CA GLU A 119 13.16 -6.57 -6.32
C GLU A 119 11.63 -6.43 -6.31
N LEU A 120 11.00 -6.48 -5.12
CA LEU A 120 9.56 -6.28 -4.98
C LEU A 120 9.16 -4.82 -5.19
N GLN A 121 10.07 -3.89 -4.89
CA GLN A 121 9.83 -2.44 -4.90
C GLN A 121 10.17 -1.79 -6.24
N GLU A 122 11.13 -2.37 -6.97
CA GLU A 122 11.66 -1.85 -8.23
C GLU A 122 10.56 -1.45 -9.23
N PRO A 123 9.52 -2.26 -9.52
CA PRO A 123 8.51 -1.88 -10.52
C PRO A 123 7.73 -0.61 -10.15
N ALA A 124 7.43 -0.41 -8.87
CA ALA A 124 6.73 0.78 -8.40
C ALA A 124 7.65 2.02 -8.45
N ALA A 125 8.92 1.85 -8.08
CA ALA A 125 9.93 2.90 -8.17
C ALA A 125 10.19 3.34 -9.62
N GLU A 126 10.33 2.39 -10.55
CA GLU A 126 10.50 2.67 -11.97
C GLU A 126 9.29 3.41 -12.57
N ALA A 127 8.07 2.99 -12.22
CA ALA A 127 6.87 3.68 -12.64
C ALA A 127 6.84 5.14 -12.16
N ALA A 128 7.27 5.40 -10.92
CA ALA A 128 7.40 6.76 -10.40
C ALA A 128 8.40 7.60 -11.20
N VAL A 129 9.60 7.05 -11.50
CA VAL A 129 10.63 7.71 -12.30
C VAL A 129 10.11 8.06 -13.70
N VAL A 130 9.45 7.11 -14.38
CA VAL A 130 8.90 7.34 -15.72
C VAL A 130 7.89 8.50 -15.72
N LEU A 131 7.04 8.59 -14.70
CA LEU A 131 6.04 9.65 -14.58
C LEU A 131 6.67 11.02 -14.32
N ASP A 132 7.69 11.09 -13.46
CA ASP A 132 8.48 12.32 -13.23
C ASP A 132 9.17 12.79 -14.52
N GLU A 133 9.74 11.88 -15.31
CA GLU A 133 10.35 12.22 -16.59
C GLU A 133 9.34 12.78 -17.60
N ILE A 134 8.13 12.21 -17.66
CA ILE A 134 7.05 12.69 -18.55
C ILE A 134 6.64 14.11 -18.17
N GLU A 135 6.52 14.41 -16.88
CA GLU A 135 6.21 15.76 -16.40
C GLU A 135 7.30 16.76 -16.80
N SER A 136 8.56 16.42 -16.58
CA SER A 136 9.70 17.30 -16.88
C SER A 136 9.79 17.69 -18.36
N LYS A 137 9.33 16.82 -19.28
CA LYS A 137 9.29 17.07 -20.73
C LYS A 137 8.09 17.92 -21.18
N SER A 138 7.09 18.09 -20.30
CA SER A 138 5.84 18.79 -20.59
C SER A 138 5.85 20.26 -20.12
N THR A 139 6.93 20.71 -19.48
CA THR A 139 7.14 22.08 -18.97
C THR A 139 8.14 22.83 -19.85
#